data_AF-A0A9E3FKW3-F1
#
_entry.id   AF-A0A9E3FKW3-F1
#
_cell.length_a   1.000
_cell.length_b   1.000
_cell.length_c   1.000
_cell.angle_alpha   90.00
_cell.angle_beta   90.00
_cell.angle_gamma   90.00
#
_symmetry.space_group_name_H-M   'P 1'
#
loop_
_entity.id
_entity.type
_entity.pdbx_description
1 polymer ?
#
loop_
_entity_poly.entity_id
_entity_poly.type
_entity_poly.pdbx_seq_one_letter_code
_entity_poly.pdbx_strand_id
1 'polypeptide(L)'
;MFHHRNAASALSALATKAVSANIMVADDKLNIVYVNEAVMALLRQAEADIKKDLPQFKVDRLIGTNIDVFHKDPSHQRHMLESLKSVHRATIKIGKWSFDLVATPLKNADGSRAGTVVEWADASVRLQNLNFAAQAAAVSRAQAVIEFNLDGTIVTANENFLKAVGYSLPEIEGKHHGMFVEPSERDSMAYREFWAKLNRGEYDAAEYKRIGKGGKEIWILASYNPVLDENRKPFKVVKFATDITAQKLKTADLAGQIAAIGKSQAVIEFNLDGTIITANDNFLHALGYALPEIKGKHHSLFVEPAERDGAAYREFWAKLNRGEYQAGEYKRIGKGGREVYIQASYNPILDLNGKPFKVVKYASDVTRQVLVRMGNERVRNMMETVAAGAEELNASVREISEAMVKSKETALGAVERVASADSQAKRLSDAAQAMSGIAQMIGDITGQINLLALNATIESARAGEAGRGFAVVASEVKNLANQAKQATDKIGTEIGSLNGISSDVVGALGEIKKAIQDVSEYVTSTAAAVEEQSTVTCEMSSNMQRAAAEATAIAAGASR
;
A
#
# COMPACT_ATOMS: atom_id res chain seq x y z
N MET A 1 -21.73 -109.89 29.32
CA MET A 1 -21.11 -108.98 28.32
C MET A 1 -22.10 -108.15 27.51
N PHE A 2 -23.33 -108.61 27.23
CA PHE A 2 -24.31 -107.83 26.45
C PHE A 2 -24.89 -106.60 27.18
N HIS A 3 -25.03 -106.63 28.52
CA HIS A 3 -25.56 -105.47 29.27
C HIS A 3 -24.62 -104.26 29.36
N HIS A 4 -23.29 -104.44 29.34
CA HIS A 4 -22.34 -103.31 29.44
C HIS A 4 -22.15 -102.53 28.13
N ARG A 5 -22.27 -103.18 26.96
CA ARG A 5 -22.17 -102.50 25.65
C ARG A 5 -23.37 -101.59 25.39
N ASN A 6 -24.57 -101.97 25.83
CA ASN A 6 -25.77 -101.13 25.70
C ASN A 6 -25.77 -99.93 26.68
N ALA A 7 -25.20 -100.06 27.87
CA ALA A 7 -25.09 -98.94 28.81
C ALA A 7 -24.09 -97.88 28.33
N ALA A 8 -22.94 -98.29 27.78
CA ALA A 8 -21.94 -97.37 27.24
C ALA A 8 -22.43 -96.65 25.97
N SER A 9 -23.16 -97.33 25.06
CA SER A 9 -23.73 -96.69 23.88
C SER A 9 -24.86 -95.71 24.25
N ALA A 10 -25.68 -96.04 25.25
CA ALA A 10 -26.72 -95.16 25.78
C ALA A 10 -26.12 -93.91 26.45
N LEU A 11 -25.03 -94.06 27.22
CA LEU A 11 -24.35 -92.94 27.88
C LEU A 11 -23.69 -92.00 26.86
N SER A 12 -23.02 -92.53 25.84
CA SER A 12 -22.46 -91.72 24.74
C SER A 12 -23.54 -90.98 23.96
N ALA A 13 -24.69 -91.61 23.71
CA ALA A 13 -25.83 -90.98 23.05
C ALA A 13 -26.52 -89.90 23.91
N LEU A 14 -26.53 -90.07 25.24
CA LEU A 14 -27.01 -89.04 26.17
C LEU A 14 -26.01 -87.88 26.28
N ALA A 15 -24.71 -88.16 26.30
CA ALA A 15 -23.65 -87.16 26.32
C ALA A 15 -23.68 -86.28 25.06
N THR A 16 -23.80 -86.86 23.86
CA THR A 16 -23.89 -86.08 22.62
C THR A 16 -25.16 -85.23 22.52
N LYS A 17 -26.25 -85.63 23.21
CA LYS A 17 -27.47 -84.81 23.33
C LYS A 17 -27.31 -83.66 24.32
N ALA A 18 -26.54 -83.84 25.40
CA ALA A 18 -26.31 -82.83 26.43
C ALA A 18 -25.21 -81.82 26.09
N VAL A 19 -24.38 -82.09 25.07
CA VAL A 19 -23.32 -81.17 24.62
C VAL A 19 -23.92 -79.91 23.99
N SER A 20 -23.42 -78.74 24.44
CA SER A 20 -23.85 -77.42 23.95
C SER A 20 -23.23 -77.00 22.62
N ALA A 21 -22.19 -77.69 22.15
CA ALA A 21 -21.64 -77.47 20.81
C ALA A 21 -22.67 -77.87 19.75
N ASN A 22 -22.83 -77.09 18.69
CA ASN A 22 -23.82 -77.39 17.64
C ASN A 22 -23.27 -78.49 16.72
N ILE A 23 -23.73 -79.74 16.89
CA ILE A 23 -23.14 -80.90 16.23
C ILE A 23 -24.14 -81.53 15.25
N MET A 24 -23.67 -81.77 14.03
CA MET A 24 -24.34 -82.54 12.99
C MET A 24 -23.43 -83.66 12.50
N VAL A 25 -23.95 -84.87 12.31
CA VAL A 25 -23.19 -86.00 11.76
C VAL A 25 -23.87 -86.50 10.50
N ALA A 26 -23.07 -86.66 9.46
CA ALA A 26 -23.47 -87.33 8.23
C ALA A 26 -22.72 -88.65 8.04
N ASP A 27 -23.37 -89.64 7.45
CA ASP A 27 -22.77 -90.92 7.10
C ASP A 27 -21.75 -90.80 5.95
N ASP A 28 -21.19 -91.93 5.52
CA ASP A 28 -20.24 -92.01 4.41
C ASP A 28 -20.84 -91.58 3.06
N LYS A 29 -22.17 -91.65 2.92
CA LYS A 29 -22.95 -91.16 1.77
C LYS A 29 -23.45 -89.72 1.94
N LEU A 30 -23.00 -89.04 2.99
CA LEU A 30 -23.33 -87.65 3.32
C LEU A 30 -24.81 -87.43 3.68
N ASN A 31 -25.53 -88.47 4.10
CA ASN A 31 -26.86 -88.34 4.68
C ASN A 31 -26.74 -87.99 6.16
N ILE A 32 -27.51 -87.00 6.61
CA ILE A 32 -27.51 -86.54 8.00
C ILE A 32 -28.15 -87.63 8.86
N VAL A 33 -27.35 -88.26 9.72
CA VAL A 33 -27.80 -89.33 10.61
C VAL A 33 -28.05 -88.84 12.04
N TYR A 34 -27.47 -87.70 12.41
CA TYR A 34 -27.63 -87.13 13.75
C TYR A 34 -27.51 -85.60 13.74
N VAL A 35 -28.33 -84.95 14.55
CA VAL A 35 -28.26 -83.53 14.91
C VAL A 35 -28.62 -83.42 16.39
N ASN A 36 -27.86 -82.63 17.16
CA ASN A 36 -28.21 -82.36 18.55
C ASN A 36 -29.16 -81.17 18.70
N GLU A 37 -29.69 -80.97 19.90
CA GLU A 37 -30.66 -79.89 20.17
C GLU A 37 -30.06 -78.49 19.93
N ALA A 38 -28.77 -78.31 20.20
CA ALA A 38 -28.08 -77.03 20.01
C ALA A 38 -28.07 -76.59 18.53
N VAL A 39 -27.64 -77.48 17.61
CA VAL A 39 -27.63 -77.15 16.16
C VAL A 39 -29.05 -77.01 15.61
N MET A 40 -30.01 -77.79 16.13
CA MET A 40 -31.41 -77.66 15.76
C MET A 40 -31.97 -76.29 16.17
N ALA A 41 -31.66 -75.80 17.37
CA ALA A 41 -32.07 -74.47 17.83
C ALA A 41 -31.44 -73.36 16.98
N LEU A 42 -30.13 -73.43 16.71
CA LEU A 42 -29.41 -72.48 15.85
C LEU A 42 -30.03 -72.42 14.44
N LEU A 43 -30.20 -73.58 13.80
CA LEU A 43 -30.75 -73.64 12.44
C LEU A 43 -32.23 -73.26 12.40
N ARG A 44 -33.01 -73.53 13.45
CA ARG A 44 -34.41 -73.09 13.55
C ARG A 44 -34.53 -71.58 13.64
N GLN A 45 -33.63 -70.92 14.39
CA GLN A 45 -33.55 -69.46 14.44
C GLN A 45 -33.21 -68.87 13.07
N ALA A 46 -32.32 -69.53 12.31
CA ALA A 46 -31.89 -69.09 10.99
C ALA A 46 -32.83 -69.52 9.83
N GLU A 47 -33.76 -70.45 10.06
CA GLU A 47 -34.50 -71.17 9.02
C GLU A 47 -35.25 -70.24 8.06
N ALA A 48 -35.93 -69.21 8.59
CA ALA A 48 -36.69 -68.26 7.77
C ALA A 48 -35.79 -67.46 6.80
N ASP A 49 -34.55 -67.17 7.20
CA ASP A 49 -33.59 -66.48 6.35
C ASP A 49 -32.86 -67.45 5.40
N ILE A 50 -32.54 -68.66 5.85
CA ILE A 50 -31.95 -69.71 5.02
C ILE A 50 -32.88 -70.07 3.86
N LYS A 51 -34.19 -70.20 4.12
CA LYS A 51 -35.21 -70.50 3.10
C LYS A 51 -35.29 -69.50 1.95
N LYS A 52 -34.84 -68.25 2.15
CA LYS A 52 -34.78 -67.25 1.07
C LYS A 52 -33.78 -67.65 -0.02
N ASP A 53 -32.67 -68.27 0.38
CA ASP A 53 -31.64 -68.77 -0.55
C ASP A 53 -31.82 -70.24 -0.91
N LEU A 54 -32.41 -71.03 -0.01
CA LEU A 54 -32.59 -72.48 -0.13
C LEU A 54 -34.05 -72.84 0.21
N PRO A 55 -35.02 -72.64 -0.71
CA PRO A 55 -36.46 -72.77 -0.41
C PRO A 55 -36.91 -74.14 0.09
N GLN A 56 -36.15 -75.19 -0.23
CA GLN A 56 -36.44 -76.57 0.17
C GLN A 56 -35.93 -76.92 1.57
N PHE A 57 -35.12 -76.05 2.17
CA PHE A 57 -34.55 -76.26 3.51
C PHE A 57 -35.65 -76.31 4.57
N LYS A 58 -35.68 -77.37 5.38
CA LYS A 58 -36.60 -77.52 6.52
C LYS A 58 -35.87 -78.16 7.68
N VAL A 59 -35.77 -77.46 8.81
CA VAL A 59 -35.01 -77.93 9.98
C VAL A 59 -35.60 -79.23 10.52
N ASP A 60 -36.92 -79.35 10.54
CA ASP A 60 -37.64 -80.54 11.01
C ASP A 60 -37.45 -81.79 10.12
N ARG A 61 -36.80 -81.64 8.95
CA ARG A 61 -36.53 -82.75 8.01
C ARG A 61 -35.04 -83.01 7.79
N LEU A 62 -34.16 -82.48 8.64
CA LEU A 62 -32.71 -82.65 8.44
C LEU A 62 -32.26 -84.11 8.52
N ILE A 63 -32.71 -84.85 9.53
CA ILE A 63 -32.32 -86.27 9.68
C ILE A 63 -32.88 -87.09 8.51
N GLY A 64 -31.99 -87.83 7.84
CA GLY A 64 -32.29 -88.65 6.67
C GLY A 64 -32.19 -87.91 5.33
N THR A 65 -31.95 -86.59 5.33
CA THR A 65 -31.64 -85.85 4.10
C THR A 65 -30.15 -85.76 3.86
N ASN A 66 -29.75 -85.53 2.61
CA ASN A 66 -28.35 -85.30 2.26
C ASN A 66 -27.91 -83.88 2.65
N ILE A 67 -26.67 -83.69 3.11
CA ILE A 67 -26.11 -82.37 3.45
C ILE A 67 -26.13 -81.34 2.31
N ASP A 68 -26.36 -81.79 1.07
CA ASP A 68 -26.56 -80.92 -0.09
C ASP A 68 -27.65 -79.86 0.13
N VAL A 69 -28.61 -80.12 1.04
CA VAL A 69 -29.68 -79.16 1.38
C VAL A 69 -29.18 -77.81 1.87
N PHE A 70 -27.89 -77.70 2.25
CA PHE A 70 -27.23 -76.46 2.67
C PHE A 70 -26.53 -75.70 1.53
N HIS A 71 -26.54 -76.21 0.29
CA HIS A 71 -25.76 -75.69 -0.82
C HIS A 71 -26.57 -75.53 -2.11
N LYS A 72 -26.34 -74.45 -2.87
CA LYS A 72 -26.96 -74.24 -4.20
C LYS A 72 -26.34 -75.16 -5.26
N ASP A 73 -25.04 -75.40 -5.18
CA ASP A 73 -24.29 -76.38 -5.96
C ASP A 73 -23.51 -77.30 -4.99
N PRO A 74 -23.93 -78.56 -4.83
CA PRO A 74 -23.32 -79.50 -3.87
C PRO A 74 -22.03 -80.17 -4.36
N SER A 75 -21.67 -80.03 -5.64
CA SER A 75 -20.58 -80.80 -6.26
C SER A 75 -19.23 -80.60 -5.56
N HIS A 76 -18.93 -79.35 -5.19
CA HIS A 76 -17.67 -78.96 -4.55
C HIS A 76 -17.50 -79.57 -3.15
N GLN A 77 -18.56 -79.55 -2.34
CA GLN A 77 -18.54 -79.97 -0.93
C GLN A 77 -18.54 -81.49 -0.84
N ARG A 78 -19.24 -82.18 -1.74
CA ARG A 78 -19.15 -83.63 -1.86
C ARG A 78 -17.70 -84.07 -2.12
N HIS A 79 -17.06 -83.50 -3.14
CA HIS A 79 -15.67 -83.84 -3.48
C HIS A 79 -14.69 -83.55 -2.33
N MET A 80 -14.87 -82.42 -1.65
CA MET A 80 -14.05 -82.04 -0.49
C MET A 80 -14.26 -83.00 0.70
N LEU A 81 -15.51 -83.37 1.03
CA LEU A 81 -15.82 -84.23 2.17
C LEU A 81 -15.48 -85.71 1.93
N GLU A 82 -15.57 -86.17 0.68
CA GLU A 82 -15.13 -87.51 0.28
C GLU A 82 -13.61 -87.68 0.42
N SER A 83 -12.84 -86.62 0.17
CA SER A 83 -11.37 -86.62 0.25
C SER A 83 -10.82 -86.14 1.61
N LEU A 84 -11.69 -85.88 2.59
CA LEU A 84 -11.33 -85.28 3.87
C LEU A 84 -10.50 -86.23 4.76
N LYS A 85 -9.21 -85.91 4.95
CA LYS A 85 -8.28 -86.72 5.77
C LYS A 85 -8.03 -86.18 7.17
N SER A 86 -8.23 -84.89 7.39
CA SER A 86 -8.02 -84.16 8.66
C SER A 86 -9.13 -83.12 8.86
N VAL A 87 -9.14 -82.45 10.01
CA VAL A 87 -10.13 -81.41 10.33
C VAL A 87 -10.05 -80.27 9.31
N HIS A 88 -11.19 -79.89 8.74
CA HIS A 88 -11.34 -78.74 7.85
C HIS A 88 -12.19 -77.65 8.51
N ARG A 89 -11.78 -76.39 8.36
CA ARG A 89 -12.48 -75.21 8.90
C ARG A 89 -12.87 -74.28 7.77
N ALA A 90 -14.12 -73.85 7.76
CA ALA A 90 -14.63 -72.90 6.77
C ALA A 90 -15.66 -71.96 7.39
N THR A 91 -15.77 -70.74 6.87
CA THR A 91 -16.91 -69.86 7.13
C THR A 91 -17.78 -69.86 5.88
N ILE A 92 -19.06 -70.21 6.03
CA ILE A 92 -20.03 -70.14 4.95
C ILE A 92 -21.05 -69.04 5.22
N LYS A 93 -21.68 -68.54 4.15
CA LYS A 93 -22.76 -67.57 4.24
C LYS A 93 -24.02 -68.16 3.61
N ILE A 94 -25.11 -68.19 4.37
CA ILE A 94 -26.42 -68.64 3.90
C ILE A 94 -27.46 -67.59 4.34
N GLY A 95 -28.12 -66.95 3.38
CA GLY A 95 -28.95 -65.78 3.67
C GLY A 95 -28.12 -64.65 4.28
N LYS A 96 -28.64 -64.06 5.36
CA LYS A 96 -27.93 -63.03 6.14
C LYS A 96 -26.96 -63.62 7.17
N TRP A 97 -26.99 -64.93 7.40
CA TRP A 97 -26.22 -65.59 8.45
C TRP A 97 -24.85 -66.04 7.93
N SER A 98 -23.86 -65.98 8.80
CA SER A 98 -22.54 -66.56 8.56
C SER A 98 -22.29 -67.63 9.60
N PHE A 99 -21.89 -68.82 9.16
CA PHE A 99 -21.63 -69.96 10.03
C PHE A 99 -20.16 -70.37 9.91
N ASP A 100 -19.51 -70.53 11.05
CA ASP A 100 -18.24 -71.23 11.16
C ASP A 100 -18.49 -72.73 11.26
N LEU A 101 -17.86 -73.48 10.37
CA LEU A 101 -17.94 -74.92 10.27
C LEU A 101 -16.60 -75.54 10.61
N VAL A 102 -16.64 -76.58 11.44
CA VAL A 102 -15.50 -77.46 11.71
C VAL A 102 -15.90 -78.87 11.32
N ALA A 103 -15.46 -79.32 10.15
CA ALA A 103 -15.74 -80.65 9.64
C ALA A 103 -14.59 -81.61 10.01
N THR A 104 -14.91 -82.66 10.75
CA THR A 104 -13.95 -83.68 11.22
C THR A 104 -14.34 -85.06 10.65
N PRO A 105 -13.44 -85.76 9.95
CA PRO A 105 -13.75 -87.07 9.38
C PRO A 105 -13.86 -88.12 10.49
N LEU A 106 -14.93 -88.93 10.45
CA LEU A 106 -15.12 -90.07 11.34
C LEU A 106 -14.61 -91.34 10.64
N LYS A 107 -13.95 -92.21 11.40
CA LYS A 107 -13.41 -93.49 10.90
C LYS A 107 -13.96 -94.66 11.69
N ASN A 108 -14.19 -95.77 10.99
CA ASN A 108 -14.52 -97.06 11.59
C ASN A 108 -13.27 -97.65 12.28
N ALA A 109 -13.46 -98.72 13.06
CA ALA A 109 -12.36 -99.40 13.76
C ALA A 109 -11.30 -99.99 12.82
N ASP A 110 -11.66 -100.27 11.57
CA ASP A 110 -10.76 -100.75 10.50
C ASP A 110 -10.06 -99.60 9.73
N GLY A 111 -10.30 -98.34 10.12
CA GLY A 111 -9.74 -97.15 9.49
C GLY A 111 -10.48 -96.65 8.25
N SER A 112 -11.52 -97.35 7.79
CA SER A 112 -12.39 -96.88 6.70
C SER A 112 -13.23 -95.67 7.12
N ARG A 113 -13.68 -94.85 6.17
CA ARG A 113 -14.47 -93.64 6.45
C ARG A 113 -15.86 -94.04 6.95
N ALA A 114 -16.22 -93.60 8.16
CA ALA A 114 -17.53 -93.81 8.76
C ALA A 114 -18.52 -92.67 8.44
N GLY A 115 -17.99 -91.47 8.18
CA GLY A 115 -18.80 -90.28 7.95
C GLY A 115 -18.06 -89.00 8.29
N THR A 116 -18.78 -87.94 8.59
CA THR A 116 -18.20 -86.65 8.99
C THR A 116 -19.07 -86.01 10.07
N VAL A 117 -18.42 -85.54 11.13
CA VAL A 117 -19.05 -84.67 12.11
C VAL A 117 -18.74 -83.21 11.76
N VAL A 118 -19.75 -82.35 11.79
CA VAL A 118 -19.62 -80.91 11.54
C VAL A 118 -20.09 -80.17 12.78
N GLU A 119 -19.20 -79.38 13.36
CA GLU A 119 -19.54 -78.41 14.39
C GLU A 119 -19.90 -77.07 13.73
N TRP A 120 -21.00 -76.47 14.17
CA TRP A 120 -21.50 -75.19 13.67
C TRP A 120 -21.35 -74.11 14.73
N ALA A 121 -21.03 -72.89 14.34
CA ALA A 121 -21.09 -71.73 15.21
C ALA A 121 -21.58 -70.50 14.45
N ASP A 122 -22.35 -69.64 15.10
CA ASP A 122 -22.71 -68.34 14.54
C ASP A 122 -21.47 -67.44 14.49
N ALA A 123 -21.03 -67.10 13.28
CA ALA A 123 -19.87 -66.26 13.06
C ALA A 123 -20.16 -64.77 13.27
N SER A 124 -21.42 -64.36 13.51
CA SER A 124 -21.82 -62.96 13.61
C SER A 124 -21.02 -62.20 14.66
N VAL A 125 -20.82 -62.77 15.84
CA VAL A 125 -20.02 -62.15 16.92
C VAL A 125 -18.56 -61.97 16.51
N ARG A 126 -17.95 -63.01 15.91
CA ARG A 126 -16.55 -62.95 15.44
C ARG A 126 -16.39 -61.91 14.33
N LEU A 127 -17.31 -61.89 13.35
CA LEU A 127 -17.28 -60.92 12.25
C LEU A 127 -17.53 -59.49 12.73
N GLN A 128 -18.42 -59.30 13.70
CA GLN A 128 -18.65 -58.00 14.33
C GLN A 128 -17.39 -57.51 15.07
N ASN A 129 -16.73 -58.39 15.82
CA ASN A 129 -15.45 -58.07 16.47
C ASN A 129 -14.35 -57.73 15.47
N LEU A 130 -14.25 -58.47 14.35
CA LEU A 130 -13.36 -58.14 13.24
C LEU A 130 -13.66 -56.76 12.64
N ASN A 131 -14.94 -56.43 12.47
CA ASN A 131 -15.35 -55.11 11.99
C ASN A 131 -14.97 -53.99 12.98
N PHE A 132 -15.21 -54.18 14.29
CA PHE A 132 -14.77 -53.22 15.31
C PHE A 132 -13.25 -53.04 15.32
N ALA A 133 -12.48 -54.14 15.21
CA ALA A 133 -11.03 -54.07 15.09
C ALA A 133 -10.60 -53.31 13.83
N ALA A 134 -11.27 -53.53 12.69
CA ALA A 134 -10.99 -52.82 11.45
C ALA A 134 -11.31 -51.31 11.55
N GLN A 135 -12.41 -50.94 12.20
CA GLN A 135 -12.77 -49.55 12.47
C GLN A 135 -11.76 -48.88 13.41
N ALA A 136 -11.38 -49.53 14.51
CA ALA A 136 -10.35 -49.04 15.43
C ALA A 136 -9.00 -48.84 14.71
N ALA A 137 -8.61 -49.78 13.84
CA ALA A 137 -7.42 -49.65 13.02
C ALA A 137 -7.52 -48.47 12.02
N ALA A 138 -8.70 -48.21 11.46
CA ALA A 138 -8.92 -47.07 10.57
C ALA A 138 -8.77 -45.73 11.31
N VAL A 139 -9.33 -45.61 12.53
CA VAL A 139 -9.15 -44.42 13.38
C VAL A 139 -7.68 -44.24 13.75
N SER A 140 -7.00 -45.33 14.15
CA SER A 140 -5.58 -45.30 14.49
C SER A 140 -4.69 -44.85 13.32
N ARG A 141 -5.05 -45.16 12.06
CA ARG A 141 -4.33 -44.65 10.89
C ARG A 141 -4.50 -43.14 10.68
N ALA A 142 -5.67 -42.59 11.02
CA ALA A 142 -6.02 -41.20 10.75
C ALA A 142 -5.60 -40.23 11.87
N GLN A 143 -5.53 -40.69 13.12
CA GLN A 143 -5.30 -39.83 14.29
C GLN A 143 -4.15 -40.33 15.17
N ALA A 144 -3.59 -39.43 15.97
CA ALA A 144 -2.70 -39.81 17.06
C ALA A 144 -3.53 -40.43 18.20
N VAL A 145 -3.16 -41.64 18.63
CA VAL A 145 -3.86 -42.40 19.67
C VAL A 145 -2.87 -42.82 20.74
N ILE A 146 -3.24 -42.63 22.00
CA ILE A 146 -2.49 -43.09 23.17
C ILE A 146 -3.47 -43.55 24.25
N GLU A 147 -3.11 -44.63 24.92
CA GLU A 147 -3.89 -45.25 25.99
C GLU A 147 -3.19 -45.08 27.33
N PHE A 148 -3.98 -44.83 28.37
CA PHE A 148 -3.52 -44.69 29.75
C PHE A 148 -4.35 -45.55 30.69
N ASN A 149 -3.71 -46.02 31.76
CA ASN A 149 -4.39 -46.43 32.98
C ASN A 149 -5.08 -45.22 33.63
N LEU A 150 -6.00 -45.47 34.57
CA LEU A 150 -6.74 -44.45 35.31
C LEU A 150 -5.85 -43.53 36.18
N ASP A 151 -4.66 -44.00 36.52
CA ASP A 151 -3.64 -43.22 37.23
C ASP A 151 -2.81 -42.34 36.29
N GLY A 152 -3.04 -42.38 34.98
CA GLY A 152 -2.31 -41.64 33.97
C GLY A 152 -1.04 -42.33 33.44
N THR A 153 -0.77 -43.56 33.84
CA THR A 153 0.34 -44.37 33.32
C THR A 153 0.07 -44.79 31.88
N ILE A 154 1.04 -44.59 30.98
CA ILE A 154 0.94 -44.88 29.55
C ILE A 154 1.00 -46.40 29.33
N VAL A 155 -0.01 -46.92 28.63
CA VAL A 155 -0.10 -48.34 28.25
C VAL A 155 0.46 -48.56 26.85
N THR A 156 0.00 -47.78 25.87
CA THR A 156 0.47 -47.90 24.49
C THR A 156 0.18 -46.62 23.71
N ALA A 157 0.86 -46.42 22.58
CA ALA A 157 0.61 -45.32 21.67
C ALA A 157 0.85 -45.76 20.23
N ASN A 158 0.07 -45.23 19.29
CA ASN A 158 0.27 -45.50 17.87
C ASN A 158 1.39 -44.64 17.26
N GLU A 159 1.82 -44.99 16.05
CA GLU A 159 2.89 -44.27 15.36
C GLU A 159 2.60 -42.77 15.17
N ASN A 160 1.34 -42.40 14.92
CA ASN A 160 0.96 -41.00 14.73
C ASN A 160 1.24 -40.16 15.99
N PHE A 161 0.91 -40.71 17.17
CA PHE A 161 1.23 -40.05 18.43
C PHE A 161 2.74 -39.96 18.65
N LEU A 162 3.45 -41.08 18.49
CA LEU A 162 4.90 -41.18 18.68
C LEU A 162 5.66 -40.20 17.77
N LYS A 163 5.28 -40.10 16.49
CA LYS A 163 5.83 -39.15 15.52
C LYS A 163 5.59 -37.70 15.95
N ALA A 164 4.39 -37.37 16.44
CA ALA A 164 4.07 -36.01 16.88
C ALA A 164 4.94 -35.58 18.08
N VAL A 165 5.02 -36.42 19.12
CA VAL A 165 5.80 -36.13 20.35
C VAL A 165 7.30 -36.38 20.20
N GLY A 166 7.74 -37.12 19.18
CA GLY A 166 9.15 -37.41 18.91
C GLY A 166 9.78 -38.49 19.79
N TYR A 167 8.97 -39.29 20.49
CA TYR A 167 9.43 -40.42 21.31
C TYR A 167 9.14 -41.76 20.62
N SER A 168 9.90 -42.79 20.94
CA SER A 168 9.53 -44.18 20.66
C SER A 168 8.66 -44.78 21.78
N LEU A 169 7.91 -45.85 21.48
CA LEU A 169 7.05 -46.49 22.47
C LEU A 169 7.80 -46.93 23.75
N PRO A 170 8.98 -47.61 23.66
CA PRO A 170 9.73 -48.01 24.86
C PRO A 170 10.20 -46.83 25.72
N GLU A 171 10.28 -45.62 25.17
CA GLU A 171 10.66 -44.43 25.93
C GLU A 171 9.52 -43.84 26.75
N ILE A 172 8.27 -44.20 26.46
CA ILE A 172 7.08 -43.60 27.10
C ILE A 172 6.20 -44.63 27.81
N GLU A 173 6.22 -45.89 27.39
CA GLU A 173 5.45 -46.98 28.01
C GLU A 173 5.82 -47.11 29.50
N GLY A 174 4.79 -47.24 30.35
CA GLY A 174 4.95 -47.29 31.81
C GLY A 174 5.27 -45.95 32.47
N LYS A 175 5.45 -44.86 31.72
CA LYS A 175 5.61 -43.51 32.30
C LYS A 175 4.26 -42.81 32.47
N HIS A 176 4.23 -41.81 33.34
CA HIS A 176 3.03 -41.02 33.57
C HIS A 176 2.84 -39.93 32.50
N HIS A 177 1.60 -39.69 32.06
CA HIS A 177 1.21 -38.65 31.09
C HIS A 177 1.84 -37.27 31.37
N GLY A 178 2.09 -36.95 32.64
CA GLY A 178 2.71 -35.69 33.07
C GLY A 178 4.08 -35.41 32.44
N MET A 179 4.75 -36.40 31.84
CA MET A 179 5.97 -36.17 31.06
C MET A 179 5.77 -35.28 29.82
N PHE A 180 4.54 -35.22 29.28
CA PHE A 180 4.20 -34.38 28.12
C PHE A 180 3.66 -33.00 28.52
N VAL A 181 3.62 -32.68 29.81
CA VAL A 181 2.98 -31.48 30.34
C VAL A 181 4.05 -30.55 30.89
N GLU A 182 3.88 -29.24 30.70
CA GLU A 182 4.79 -28.24 31.25
C GLU A 182 4.82 -28.35 32.79
N PRO A 183 5.98 -28.23 33.47
CA PRO A 183 6.07 -28.46 34.91
C PRO A 183 5.08 -27.63 35.75
N SER A 184 4.88 -26.37 35.38
CA SER A 184 3.92 -25.47 36.05
C SER A 184 2.47 -25.93 35.93
N GLU A 185 2.06 -26.43 34.76
CA GLU A 185 0.72 -26.99 34.52
C GLU A 185 0.56 -28.34 35.23
N ARG A 186 1.57 -29.22 35.14
CA ARG A 186 1.55 -30.56 35.75
C ARG A 186 1.31 -30.51 37.26
N ASP A 187 1.91 -29.53 37.94
CA ASP A 187 1.86 -29.44 39.40
C ASP A 187 0.61 -28.67 39.89
N SER A 188 -0.18 -28.12 38.95
CA SER A 188 -1.38 -27.33 39.20
C SER A 188 -2.58 -28.12 39.75
N MET A 189 -3.52 -27.42 40.37
CA MET A 189 -4.80 -28.01 40.80
C MET A 189 -5.66 -28.43 39.60
N ALA A 190 -5.62 -27.68 38.50
CA ALA A 190 -6.37 -27.97 37.28
C ALA A 190 -5.98 -29.32 36.67
N TYR A 191 -4.69 -29.65 36.67
CA TYR A 191 -4.20 -30.94 36.17
C TYR A 191 -4.62 -32.12 37.04
N ARG A 192 -4.74 -31.94 38.36
CA ARG A 192 -5.27 -32.97 39.28
C ARG A 192 -6.76 -33.20 39.05
N GLU A 193 -7.54 -32.12 38.94
CA GLU A 193 -8.98 -32.23 38.66
C GLU A 193 -9.23 -32.83 37.28
N PHE A 194 -8.39 -32.54 36.29
CA PHE A 194 -8.46 -33.17 34.97
C PHE A 194 -8.44 -34.70 35.05
N TRP A 195 -7.51 -35.31 35.81
CA TRP A 195 -7.49 -36.77 36.01
C TRP A 195 -8.65 -37.26 36.89
N ALA A 196 -9.05 -36.50 37.91
CA ALA A 196 -10.21 -36.84 38.73
C ALA A 196 -11.50 -36.92 37.88
N LYS A 197 -11.68 -35.99 36.95
CA LYS A 197 -12.78 -35.96 35.98
C LYS A 197 -12.79 -37.20 35.08
N LEU A 198 -11.65 -37.56 34.50
CA LEU A 198 -11.52 -38.78 33.68
C LEU A 198 -11.85 -40.05 34.49
N ASN A 199 -11.45 -40.09 35.76
CA ASN A 199 -11.74 -41.20 36.67
C ASN A 199 -13.21 -41.31 37.08
N ARG A 200 -14.01 -40.24 36.91
CA ARG A 200 -15.47 -40.28 37.03
C ARG A 200 -16.17 -40.70 35.74
N GLY A 201 -15.43 -40.94 34.66
CA GLY A 201 -15.96 -41.31 33.35
C GLY A 201 -16.33 -40.11 32.46
N GLU A 202 -15.98 -38.90 32.88
CA GLU A 202 -16.23 -37.68 32.11
C GLU A 202 -15.09 -37.42 31.14
N TYR A 203 -15.38 -37.26 29.85
CA TYR A 203 -14.35 -36.95 28.84
C TYR A 203 -13.94 -35.47 28.89
N ASP A 204 -12.76 -35.17 28.34
CA ASP A 204 -12.29 -33.79 28.18
C ASP A 204 -11.72 -33.54 26.79
N ALA A 205 -12.10 -32.43 26.16
CA ALA A 205 -11.66 -32.07 24.82
C ALA A 205 -11.31 -30.58 24.72
N ALA A 206 -10.08 -30.28 24.31
CA ALA A 206 -9.57 -28.92 24.14
C ALA A 206 -8.33 -28.89 23.25
N GLU A 207 -7.80 -27.70 23.02
CA GLU A 207 -6.45 -27.52 22.49
C GLU A 207 -5.45 -27.48 23.64
N TYR A 208 -4.36 -28.23 23.49
CA TYR A 208 -3.38 -28.42 24.54
C TYR A 208 -1.96 -28.17 24.02
N LYS A 209 -1.19 -27.41 24.79
CA LYS A 209 0.27 -27.38 24.65
C LYS A 209 0.85 -28.61 25.32
N ARG A 210 1.74 -29.32 24.64
CA ARG A 210 2.47 -30.47 25.18
C ARG A 210 3.96 -30.37 24.85
N ILE A 211 4.77 -31.06 25.63
CA ILE A 211 6.22 -31.08 25.51
C ILE A 211 6.65 -32.46 25.00
N GLY A 212 7.20 -32.49 23.80
CA GLY A 212 7.80 -33.65 23.18
C GLY A 212 9.27 -33.83 23.55
N LYS A 213 9.92 -34.80 22.91
CA LYS A 213 11.33 -35.14 23.15
C LYS A 213 12.23 -33.94 22.89
N GLY A 214 13.20 -33.74 23.79
CA GLY A 214 14.15 -32.61 23.70
C GLY A 214 13.53 -31.24 23.99
N GLY A 215 12.34 -31.18 24.61
CA GLY A 215 11.67 -29.91 24.92
C GLY A 215 10.86 -29.34 23.76
N LYS A 216 10.66 -30.11 22.68
CA LYS A 216 9.87 -29.68 21.51
C LYS A 216 8.44 -29.34 21.91
N GLU A 217 8.03 -28.09 21.76
CA GLU A 217 6.64 -27.71 21.96
C GLU A 217 5.76 -28.24 20.82
N ILE A 218 4.63 -28.83 21.19
CA ILE A 218 3.59 -29.25 20.25
C ILE A 218 2.24 -28.74 20.73
N TRP A 219 1.38 -28.36 19.78
CA TRP A 219 -0.01 -28.04 20.03
C TRP A 219 -0.88 -29.14 19.44
N ILE A 220 -1.78 -29.68 20.25
CA ILE A 220 -2.70 -30.73 19.84
C ILE A 220 -4.14 -30.33 20.10
N LEU A 221 -5.02 -30.58 19.15
CA LEU A 221 -6.46 -30.69 19.42
C LEU A 221 -6.70 -32.11 19.89
N ALA A 222 -7.08 -32.30 21.15
CA ALA A 222 -7.19 -33.64 21.72
C ALA A 222 -8.48 -33.84 22.51
N SER A 223 -8.94 -35.09 22.52
CA SER A 223 -10.06 -35.58 23.33
C SER A 223 -9.60 -36.79 24.13
N TYR A 224 -9.71 -36.73 25.45
CA TYR A 224 -9.40 -37.78 26.40
C TYR A 224 -10.70 -38.48 26.82
N ASN A 225 -10.83 -39.76 26.48
CA ASN A 225 -12.09 -40.51 26.57
C ASN A 225 -11.92 -41.72 27.50
N PRO A 226 -12.53 -41.71 28.69
CA PRO A 226 -12.58 -42.89 29.55
C PRO A 226 -13.34 -44.04 28.89
N VAL A 227 -12.79 -45.25 28.95
CA VAL A 227 -13.43 -46.49 28.47
C VAL A 227 -14.04 -47.20 29.68
N LEU A 228 -15.32 -47.55 29.56
CA LEU A 228 -16.12 -48.12 30.64
C LEU A 228 -16.28 -49.63 30.46
N ASP A 229 -16.37 -50.35 31.58
CA ASP A 229 -16.71 -51.77 31.61
C ASP A 229 -18.24 -52.02 31.51
N GLU A 230 -18.67 -53.28 31.62
CA GLU A 230 -20.08 -53.68 31.59
C GLU A 230 -20.93 -53.07 32.72
N ASN A 231 -20.30 -52.67 33.84
CA ASN A 231 -20.93 -52.02 34.99
C ASN A 231 -20.82 -50.48 34.92
N ARG A 232 -20.42 -49.94 33.76
CA ARG A 232 -20.17 -48.51 33.50
C ARG A 232 -19.05 -47.90 34.35
N LYS A 233 -18.16 -48.71 34.91
CA LYS A 233 -16.99 -48.24 35.66
C LYS A 233 -15.84 -47.96 34.68
N PRO A 234 -15.20 -46.77 34.72
CA PRO A 234 -14.00 -46.52 33.94
C PRO A 234 -12.90 -47.52 34.31
N PHE A 235 -12.15 -48.01 33.30
CA PHE A 235 -10.99 -48.88 33.54
C PHE A 235 -9.73 -48.45 32.78
N LYS A 236 -9.85 -47.61 31.76
CA LYS A 236 -8.72 -46.97 31.05
C LYS A 236 -9.15 -45.66 30.38
N VAL A 237 -8.21 -44.89 29.87
CA VAL A 237 -8.46 -43.68 29.08
C VAL A 237 -7.81 -43.81 27.70
N VAL A 238 -8.56 -43.52 26.65
CA VAL A 238 -8.06 -43.43 25.27
C VAL A 238 -8.11 -41.99 24.82
N LYS A 239 -6.96 -41.45 24.39
CA LYS A 239 -6.87 -40.11 23.86
C LYS A 239 -6.73 -40.16 22.34
N PHE A 240 -7.56 -39.37 21.66
CA PHE A 240 -7.42 -39.06 20.24
C PHE A 240 -6.89 -37.65 20.10
N ALA A 241 -5.91 -37.44 19.23
CA ALA A 241 -5.29 -36.14 19.01
C ALA A 241 -4.96 -35.89 17.54
N THR A 242 -4.97 -34.60 17.18
CA THR A 242 -4.45 -34.07 15.93
C THR A 242 -3.40 -33.02 16.25
N ASP A 243 -2.22 -33.15 15.66
CA ASP A 243 -1.17 -32.12 15.75
C ASP A 243 -1.60 -30.89 14.94
N ILE A 244 -1.79 -29.77 15.64
CA ILE A 244 -2.17 -28.47 15.07
C ILE A 244 -1.03 -27.45 15.18
N THR A 245 0.19 -27.88 15.49
CA THR A 245 1.36 -27.01 15.71
C THR A 245 1.62 -26.12 14.49
N ALA A 246 1.66 -26.72 13.29
CA ALA A 246 1.87 -25.97 12.04
C ALA A 246 0.76 -24.94 11.80
N GLN A 247 -0.49 -25.28 12.11
CA GLN A 247 -1.63 -24.37 11.96
C GLN A 247 -1.56 -23.20 12.97
N LYS A 248 -1.18 -23.49 14.23
CA LYS A 248 -0.99 -22.46 15.27
C LYS A 248 0.15 -21.51 14.92
N LEU A 249 1.29 -22.03 14.47
CA LEU A 249 2.44 -21.22 14.03
C LEU A 249 2.06 -20.33 12.84
N LYS A 250 1.37 -20.88 11.84
CA LYS A 250 0.87 -20.09 10.69
C LYS A 250 -0.08 -18.99 11.13
N THR A 251 -0.99 -19.28 12.06
CA THR A 251 -1.94 -18.28 12.58
C THR A 251 -1.21 -17.18 13.36
N ALA A 252 -0.22 -17.55 14.18
CA ALA A 252 0.60 -16.60 14.93
C ALA A 252 1.46 -15.72 14.01
N ASP A 253 2.06 -16.29 12.96
CA ASP A 253 2.82 -15.57 11.93
C ASP A 253 1.93 -14.56 11.20
N LEU A 254 0.76 -14.98 10.70
CA LEU A 254 -0.20 -14.08 10.04
C LEU A 254 -0.67 -12.95 10.96
N ALA A 255 -0.97 -13.25 12.22
CA ALA A 255 -1.34 -12.24 13.21
C ALA A 255 -0.17 -11.27 13.47
N GLY A 256 1.06 -11.78 13.56
CA GLY A 256 2.28 -11.00 13.70
C GLY A 256 2.53 -10.05 12.53
N GLN A 257 2.32 -10.51 11.30
CA GLN A 257 2.44 -9.68 10.09
C GLN A 257 1.42 -8.54 10.06
N ILE A 258 0.16 -8.81 10.39
CA ILE A 258 -0.89 -7.78 10.48
C ILE A 258 -0.53 -6.76 11.57
N ALA A 259 -0.06 -7.21 12.73
CA ALA A 259 0.38 -6.33 13.80
C ALA A 259 1.59 -5.47 13.39
N ALA A 260 2.53 -6.02 12.62
CA ALA A 260 3.69 -5.29 12.10
C ALA A 260 3.28 -4.19 11.11
N ILE A 261 2.31 -4.47 10.22
CA ILE A 261 1.72 -3.45 9.33
C ILE A 261 1.05 -2.35 10.16
N GLY A 262 0.27 -2.72 11.17
CA GLY A 262 -0.40 -1.77 12.06
C GLY A 262 0.55 -0.89 12.87
N LYS A 263 1.80 -1.31 13.09
CA LYS A 263 2.84 -0.48 13.75
C LYS A 263 3.42 0.58 12.83
N SER A 264 3.53 0.31 11.52
CA SER A 264 4.20 1.20 10.56
C SER A 264 3.24 2.07 9.74
N GLN A 265 1.98 1.64 9.56
CA GLN A 265 1.01 2.33 8.71
C GLN A 265 -0.24 2.74 9.50
N ALA A 266 -0.93 3.76 9.00
CA ALA A 266 -2.28 4.11 9.44
C ALA A 266 -3.27 3.09 8.84
N VAL A 267 -4.09 2.47 9.69
CA VAL A 267 -5.06 1.45 9.30
C VAL A 267 -6.44 1.83 9.83
N ILE A 268 -7.44 1.75 8.96
CA ILE A 268 -8.84 1.98 9.32
C ILE A 268 -9.73 1.00 8.54
N GLU A 269 -10.76 0.48 9.21
CA GLU A 269 -11.71 -0.47 8.65
C GLU A 269 -13.09 0.16 8.50
N PHE A 270 -13.77 -0.17 7.40
CA PHE A 270 -15.11 0.29 7.09
C PHE A 270 -16.03 -0.88 6.75
N ASN A 271 -17.30 -0.74 7.08
CA ASN A 271 -18.38 -1.48 6.44
C ASN A 271 -18.47 -1.09 4.96
N LEU A 272 -19.17 -1.89 4.15
CA LEU A 272 -19.35 -1.64 2.71
C LEU A 272 -20.15 -0.36 2.40
N ASP A 273 -20.89 0.16 3.38
CA ASP A 273 -21.59 1.44 3.28
C ASP A 273 -20.68 2.63 3.61
N GLY A 274 -19.41 2.41 3.95
CA GLY A 274 -18.45 3.44 4.35
C GLY A 274 -18.45 3.81 5.83
N THR A 275 -19.23 3.12 6.66
CA THR A 275 -19.26 3.34 8.11
C THR A 275 -18.01 2.78 8.80
N ILE A 276 -17.38 3.56 9.67
CA ILE A 276 -16.13 3.23 10.35
C ILE A 276 -16.35 2.18 11.44
N ILE A 277 -15.61 1.07 11.36
CA ILE A 277 -15.62 -0.02 12.34
C ILE A 277 -14.59 0.24 13.43
N THR A 278 -13.34 0.47 13.02
CA THR A 278 -12.19 0.70 13.91
C THR A 278 -11.05 1.39 13.16
N ALA A 279 -10.11 1.98 13.90
CA ALA A 279 -8.87 2.55 13.38
C ALA A 279 -7.73 2.37 14.39
N ASN A 280 -6.49 2.24 13.91
CA ASN A 280 -5.31 2.17 14.77
C ASN A 280 -4.81 3.56 15.17
N ASP A 281 -3.89 3.60 16.14
CA ASP A 281 -3.33 4.85 16.69
C ASP A 281 -2.62 5.70 15.63
N ASN A 282 -1.96 5.07 14.65
CA ASN A 282 -1.30 5.79 13.55
C ASN A 282 -2.32 6.60 12.72
N PHE A 283 -3.48 6.03 12.41
CA PHE A 283 -4.55 6.76 11.70
C PHE A 283 -5.13 7.89 12.54
N LEU A 284 -5.40 7.59 13.81
CA LEU A 284 -5.96 8.54 14.77
C LEU A 284 -5.05 9.74 14.97
N HIS A 285 -3.75 9.51 15.15
CA HIS A 285 -2.73 10.57 15.24
C HIS A 285 -2.63 11.38 13.94
N ALA A 286 -2.56 10.72 12.79
CA ALA A 286 -2.43 11.40 11.50
C ALA A 286 -3.58 12.39 11.26
N LEU A 287 -4.83 12.02 11.55
CA LEU A 287 -6.01 12.89 11.38
C LEU A 287 -6.38 13.70 12.63
N GLY A 288 -5.79 13.41 13.79
CA GLY A 288 -6.02 14.13 15.04
C GLY A 288 -7.35 13.83 15.74
N TYR A 289 -7.93 12.65 15.53
CA TYR A 289 -9.17 12.21 16.17
C TYR A 289 -8.92 11.10 17.17
N ALA A 290 -9.77 10.95 18.18
CA ALA A 290 -9.85 9.74 19.00
C ALA A 290 -10.86 8.73 18.40
N LEU A 291 -10.66 7.43 18.66
CA LEU A 291 -11.55 6.39 18.12
C LEU A 291 -13.04 6.60 18.43
N PRO A 292 -13.46 6.98 19.66
CA PRO A 292 -14.87 7.24 19.96
C PRO A 292 -15.46 8.41 19.15
N GLU A 293 -14.63 9.32 18.64
CA GLU A 293 -15.09 10.46 17.83
C GLU A 293 -15.41 10.08 16.39
N ILE A 294 -14.91 8.94 15.90
CA ILE A 294 -15.04 8.52 14.49
C ILE A 294 -15.76 7.18 14.32
N LYS A 295 -15.72 6.29 15.32
CA LYS A 295 -16.36 4.97 15.24
C LYS A 295 -17.86 5.12 15.02
N GLY A 296 -18.41 4.37 14.06
CA GLY A 296 -19.81 4.45 13.66
C GLY A 296 -20.16 5.66 12.79
N LYS A 297 -19.22 6.57 12.52
CA LYS A 297 -19.42 7.65 11.54
C LYS A 297 -19.02 7.18 10.14
N HIS A 298 -19.49 7.88 9.12
CA HIS A 298 -19.16 7.57 7.74
C HIS A 298 -17.82 8.19 7.31
N HIS A 299 -17.10 7.52 6.41
CA HIS A 299 -15.81 7.97 5.85
C HIS A 299 -15.82 9.41 5.32
N SER A 300 -16.97 9.91 4.86
CA SER A 300 -17.15 11.30 4.38
C SER A 300 -16.79 12.36 5.41
N LEU A 301 -16.67 12.00 6.70
CA LEU A 301 -16.12 12.87 7.75
C LEU A 301 -14.73 13.43 7.40
N PHE A 302 -13.91 12.65 6.68
CA PHE A 302 -12.53 13.01 6.34
C PHE A 302 -12.40 13.63 4.95
N VAL A 303 -13.50 13.85 4.23
CA VAL A 303 -13.49 14.24 2.82
C VAL A 303 -13.99 15.67 2.70
N GLU A 304 -13.42 16.45 1.78
CA GLU A 304 -13.86 17.81 1.54
C GLU A 304 -15.34 17.87 1.10
N PRO A 305 -16.10 18.90 1.50
CA PRO A 305 -17.51 19.02 1.15
C PRO A 305 -17.79 18.96 -0.36
N ALA A 306 -16.96 19.57 -1.19
CA ALA A 306 -17.14 19.53 -2.65
C ALA A 306 -16.90 18.13 -3.24
N GLU A 307 -15.96 17.36 -2.69
CA GLU A 307 -15.64 16.01 -3.17
C GLU A 307 -16.68 14.98 -2.68
N ARG A 308 -17.08 15.04 -1.40
CA ARG A 308 -17.97 14.03 -0.80
C ARG A 308 -19.35 14.00 -1.45
N ASP A 309 -19.84 15.15 -1.94
CA ASP A 309 -21.16 15.28 -2.55
C ASP A 309 -21.13 14.97 -4.07
N GLY A 310 -19.93 14.77 -4.63
CA GLY A 310 -19.68 14.51 -6.05
C GLY A 310 -19.99 13.07 -6.52
N ALA A 311 -20.16 12.91 -7.83
CA ALA A 311 -20.40 11.61 -8.45
C ALA A 311 -19.20 10.65 -8.30
N ALA A 312 -17.97 11.19 -8.34
CA ALA A 312 -16.75 10.41 -8.18
C ALA A 312 -16.67 9.69 -6.83
N TYR A 313 -17.13 10.33 -5.75
CA TYR A 313 -17.16 9.74 -4.41
C TYR A 313 -18.17 8.60 -4.28
N ARG A 314 -19.31 8.69 -4.97
CA ARG A 314 -20.29 7.59 -5.03
C ARG A 314 -19.75 6.39 -5.82
N GLU A 315 -19.13 6.64 -6.97
CA GLU A 315 -18.53 5.57 -7.78
C GLU A 315 -17.33 4.92 -7.06
N PHE A 316 -16.56 5.69 -6.29
CA PHE A 316 -15.50 5.18 -5.42
C PHE A 316 -15.99 4.04 -4.51
N TRP A 317 -17.09 4.25 -3.78
CA TRP A 317 -17.65 3.20 -2.91
C TRP A 317 -18.30 2.06 -3.71
N ALA A 318 -18.92 2.36 -4.86
CA ALA A 318 -19.47 1.33 -5.73
C ALA A 318 -18.40 0.35 -6.24
N LYS A 319 -17.20 0.84 -6.59
CA LYS A 319 -16.03 0.01 -6.97
C LYS A 319 -15.58 -0.90 -5.84
N LEU A 320 -15.41 -0.34 -4.64
CA LEU A 320 -15.02 -1.12 -3.46
C LEU A 320 -16.03 -2.24 -3.15
N ASN A 321 -17.33 -1.96 -3.33
CA ASN A 321 -18.40 -2.94 -3.13
C ASN A 321 -18.44 -4.04 -4.20
N ARG A 322 -17.79 -3.83 -5.35
CA ARG A 322 -17.55 -4.87 -6.37
C ARG A 322 -16.24 -5.65 -6.14
N GLY A 323 -15.49 -5.32 -5.09
CA GLY A 323 -14.19 -5.94 -4.80
C GLY A 323 -13.00 -5.28 -5.51
N GLU A 324 -13.21 -4.16 -6.22
CA GLU A 324 -12.15 -3.42 -6.89
C GLU A 324 -11.41 -2.55 -5.87
N TYR A 325 -10.13 -2.83 -5.63
CA TYR A 325 -9.31 -1.98 -4.76
C TYR A 325 -8.99 -0.64 -5.43
N GLN A 326 -8.72 0.39 -4.63
CA GLN A 326 -8.30 1.69 -5.15
C GLN A 326 -7.15 2.27 -4.34
N ALA A 327 -6.16 2.82 -5.02
CA ALA A 327 -5.01 3.48 -4.40
C ALA A 327 -4.76 4.85 -5.02
N GLY A 328 -4.20 5.77 -4.23
CA GLY A 328 -3.87 7.12 -4.66
C GLY A 328 -3.36 8.00 -3.53
N GLU A 329 -2.98 9.22 -3.90
CA GLU A 329 -2.74 10.32 -2.97
C GLU A 329 -4.05 11.08 -2.78
N TYR A 330 -4.43 11.33 -1.52
CA TYR A 330 -5.70 11.96 -1.19
C TYR A 330 -5.51 13.08 -0.18
N LYS A 331 -6.18 14.21 -0.41
CA LYS A 331 -6.37 15.25 0.59
C LYS A 331 -7.51 14.83 1.52
N ARG A 332 -7.28 14.89 2.82
CA ARG A 332 -8.26 14.58 3.86
C ARG A 332 -8.32 15.68 4.91
N ILE A 333 -9.47 15.79 5.54
CA ILE A 333 -9.75 16.80 6.56
C ILE A 333 -9.66 16.15 7.94
N GLY A 334 -8.58 16.49 8.64
CA GLY A 334 -8.37 16.16 10.03
C GLY A 334 -9.22 17.02 10.98
N LYS A 335 -9.11 16.73 12.28
CA LYS A 335 -9.81 17.48 13.32
C LYS A 335 -9.45 18.96 13.27
N GLY A 336 -10.45 19.82 13.46
CA GLY A 336 -10.28 21.28 13.39
C GLY A 336 -10.08 21.84 11.97
N GLY A 337 -10.38 21.06 10.92
CA GLY A 337 -10.25 21.51 9.53
C GLY A 337 -8.83 21.38 8.96
N ARG A 338 -7.89 20.75 9.69
CA ARG A 338 -6.51 20.57 9.25
C ARG A 338 -6.45 19.73 7.98
N GLU A 339 -5.75 20.21 6.98
CA GLU A 339 -5.48 19.45 5.76
C GLU A 339 -4.39 18.40 6.02
N VAL A 340 -4.68 17.16 5.62
CA VAL A 340 -3.77 16.03 5.75
C VAL A 340 -3.70 15.33 4.40
N TYR A 341 -2.50 15.15 3.86
CA TYR A 341 -2.31 14.38 2.65
C TYR A 341 -1.89 12.97 3.00
N ILE A 342 -2.59 11.99 2.44
CA ILE A 342 -2.31 10.58 2.67
C ILE A 342 -2.08 9.87 1.34
N GLN A 343 -1.07 9.02 1.30
CA GLN A 343 -0.96 7.99 0.28
C GLN A 343 -1.67 6.76 0.82
N ALA A 344 -2.77 6.34 0.19
CA ALA A 344 -3.62 5.29 0.73
C ALA A 344 -4.06 4.27 -0.31
N SER A 345 -4.31 3.05 0.15
CA SER A 345 -4.98 1.99 -0.60
C SER A 345 -6.19 1.47 0.18
N TYR A 346 -7.34 1.37 -0.48
CA TYR A 346 -8.60 0.85 0.04
C TYR A 346 -8.81 -0.53 -0.54
N ASN A 347 -8.81 -1.55 0.32
CA ASN A 347 -8.74 -2.95 -0.08
C ASN A 347 -9.98 -3.68 0.46
N PRO A 348 -10.94 -4.05 -0.40
CA PRO A 348 -12.06 -4.90 -0.01
C PRO A 348 -11.59 -6.26 0.50
N ILE A 349 -12.14 -6.72 1.62
CA ILE A 349 -11.89 -8.06 2.17
C ILE A 349 -13.05 -8.96 1.77
N LEU A 350 -12.71 -10.09 1.16
CA LEU A 350 -13.67 -11.05 0.61
C LEU A 350 -13.92 -12.18 1.62
N ASP A 351 -15.14 -12.71 1.61
CA ASP A 351 -15.50 -13.92 2.35
C ASP A 351 -15.05 -15.19 1.60
N LEU A 352 -15.38 -16.37 2.14
CA LEU A 352 -15.04 -17.68 1.53
C LEU A 352 -15.71 -17.91 0.16
N ASN A 353 -16.72 -17.13 -0.21
CA ASN A 353 -17.41 -17.20 -1.49
C ASN A 353 -16.93 -16.09 -2.45
N GLY A 354 -15.91 -15.31 -2.08
CA GLY A 354 -15.39 -14.21 -2.88
C GLY A 354 -16.22 -12.92 -2.82
N LYS A 355 -17.21 -12.82 -1.92
CA LYS A 355 -18.04 -11.63 -1.78
C LYS A 355 -17.39 -10.63 -0.83
N PRO A 356 -17.25 -9.33 -1.19
CA PRO A 356 -16.78 -8.31 -0.26
C PRO A 356 -17.70 -8.23 0.97
N PHE A 357 -17.12 -8.09 2.17
CA PHE A 357 -17.89 -7.86 3.41
C PHE A 357 -17.40 -6.68 4.25
N LYS A 358 -16.16 -6.22 4.03
CA LYS A 358 -15.61 -4.99 4.63
C LYS A 358 -14.52 -4.39 3.76
N VAL A 359 -14.10 -3.17 4.06
CA VAL A 359 -12.95 -2.51 3.40
C VAL A 359 -11.89 -2.18 4.44
N VAL A 360 -10.64 -2.54 4.18
CA VAL A 360 -9.49 -2.14 4.99
C VAL A 360 -8.66 -1.14 4.21
N LYS A 361 -8.44 0.04 4.78
CA LYS A 361 -7.59 1.06 4.23
C LYS A 361 -6.25 1.08 4.95
N TYR A 362 -5.18 1.04 4.16
CA TYR A 362 -3.83 1.31 4.61
C TYR A 362 -3.40 2.68 4.11
N ALA A 363 -2.77 3.48 4.95
CA ALA A 363 -2.36 4.83 4.61
C ALA A 363 -1.02 5.21 5.25
N SER A 364 -0.28 6.06 4.55
CA SER A 364 0.88 6.79 5.05
C SER A 364 0.57 8.27 5.04
N ASP A 365 0.89 8.98 6.12
CA ASP A 365 0.81 10.44 6.15
C ASP A 365 1.99 11.02 5.34
N VAL A 366 1.67 11.65 4.23
CA VAL A 366 2.61 12.26 3.29
C VAL A 366 2.49 13.78 3.29
N THR A 367 1.80 14.37 4.29
CA THR A 367 1.52 15.81 4.37
C THR A 367 2.78 16.65 4.23
N ARG A 368 3.85 16.29 4.95
CA ARG A 368 5.13 17.01 4.84
C ARG A 368 5.72 16.95 3.44
N GLN A 369 5.68 15.79 2.78
CA GLN A 369 6.23 15.59 1.44
C GLN A 369 5.45 16.39 0.41
N VAL A 370 4.11 16.37 0.48
CA VAL A 370 3.25 17.14 -0.42
C VAL A 370 3.44 18.64 -0.22
N LEU A 371 3.48 19.12 1.02
CA LEU A 371 3.71 20.54 1.30
C LEU A 371 5.08 21.02 0.83
N VAL A 372 6.13 20.22 0.99
CA VAL A 372 7.46 20.51 0.45
C VAL A 372 7.43 20.54 -1.09
N ARG A 373 6.77 19.57 -1.73
CA ARG A 373 6.61 19.53 -3.19
C ARG A 373 5.90 20.79 -3.72
N MET A 374 4.78 21.17 -3.12
CA MET A 374 4.04 22.38 -3.47
C MET A 374 4.84 23.67 -3.20
N GLY A 375 5.61 23.70 -2.10
CA GLY A 375 6.51 24.81 -1.79
C GLY A 375 7.59 24.99 -2.85
N ASN A 376 8.24 23.89 -3.25
CA ASN A 376 9.26 23.89 -4.29
C ASN A 376 8.70 24.34 -5.65
N GLU A 377 7.51 23.88 -6.04
CA GLU A 377 6.85 24.34 -7.27
C GLU A 377 6.58 25.85 -7.24
N ARG A 378 6.11 26.38 -6.11
CA ARG A 378 5.87 27.82 -5.95
C ARG A 378 7.16 28.63 -6.07
N VAL A 379 8.24 28.17 -5.42
CA VAL A 379 9.56 28.82 -5.49
C VAL A 379 10.10 28.79 -6.93
N ARG A 380 9.94 27.66 -7.64
CA ARG A 380 10.35 27.53 -9.05
C ARG A 380 9.63 28.54 -9.95
N ASN A 381 8.31 28.64 -9.83
CA ASN A 381 7.53 29.60 -10.63
C ASN A 381 7.91 31.05 -10.30
N MET A 382 8.24 31.35 -9.04
CA MET A 382 8.75 32.66 -8.64
C MET A 382 10.10 32.95 -9.30
N MET A 383 11.02 31.99 -9.32
CA MET A 383 12.34 32.13 -9.96
C MET A 383 12.21 32.35 -11.47
N GLU A 384 11.31 31.63 -12.15
CA GLU A 384 11.02 31.85 -13.58
C GLU A 384 10.52 33.28 -13.85
N THR A 385 9.63 33.79 -12.97
CA THR A 385 9.10 35.17 -13.08
C THR A 385 10.21 36.21 -12.89
N VAL A 386 11.08 36.02 -11.90
CA VAL A 386 12.20 36.93 -11.63
C VAL A 386 13.25 36.90 -12.75
N ALA A 387 13.54 35.72 -13.31
CA ALA A 387 14.44 35.58 -14.47
C ALA A 387 13.90 36.31 -15.70
N ALA A 388 12.61 36.15 -16.01
CA ALA A 388 11.96 36.87 -17.10
C ALA A 388 12.01 38.40 -16.88
N GLY A 389 11.72 38.87 -15.66
CA GLY A 389 11.85 40.28 -15.32
C GLY A 389 13.29 40.82 -15.45
N ALA A 390 14.30 40.01 -15.13
CA ALA A 390 15.70 40.38 -15.33
C ALA A 390 16.05 40.49 -16.83
N GLU A 391 15.56 39.59 -17.68
CA GLU A 391 15.77 39.68 -19.13
C GLU A 391 15.14 40.94 -19.74
N GLU A 392 13.93 41.29 -19.31
CA GLU A 392 13.23 42.52 -19.74
C GLU A 392 13.95 43.80 -19.26
N LEU A 393 14.45 43.80 -18.02
CA LEU A 393 15.29 44.88 -17.51
C LEU A 393 16.60 45.00 -18.30
N ASN A 394 17.23 43.89 -18.72
CA ASN A 394 18.45 43.92 -19.51
C ASN A 394 18.22 44.57 -20.88
N ALA A 395 17.09 44.26 -21.52
CA ALA A 395 16.69 44.92 -22.76
C ALA A 395 16.51 46.43 -22.56
N SER A 396 15.80 46.83 -21.50
CA SER A 396 15.60 48.25 -21.15
C SER A 396 16.92 48.99 -20.89
N VAL A 397 17.86 48.35 -20.19
CA VAL A 397 19.21 48.87 -19.92
C VAL A 397 19.99 49.11 -21.22
N ARG A 398 19.89 48.21 -22.21
CA ARG A 398 20.52 48.40 -23.52
C ARG A 398 19.94 49.60 -24.26
N GLU A 399 18.61 49.74 -24.27
CA GLU A 399 17.95 50.88 -24.91
C GLU A 399 18.35 52.21 -24.26
N ILE A 400 18.42 52.27 -22.93
CA ILE A 400 18.88 53.46 -22.21
C ILE A 400 20.34 53.75 -22.57
N SER A 401 21.21 52.73 -22.58
CA SER A 401 22.63 52.91 -22.95
C SER A 401 22.79 53.50 -24.35
N GLU A 402 22.02 53.02 -25.34
CA GLU A 402 22.02 53.57 -26.70
C GLU A 402 21.53 55.03 -26.72
N ALA A 403 20.46 55.34 -25.97
CA ALA A 403 19.95 56.70 -25.82
C ALA A 403 20.97 57.64 -25.15
N MET A 404 21.76 57.16 -24.18
CA MET A 404 22.81 57.94 -23.54
C MET A 404 23.96 58.28 -24.51
N VAL A 405 24.39 57.31 -25.32
CA VAL A 405 25.41 57.55 -26.36
C VAL A 405 24.94 58.63 -27.34
N LYS A 406 23.70 58.54 -27.83
CA LYS A 406 23.11 59.54 -28.73
C LYS A 406 22.95 60.92 -28.06
N SER A 407 22.59 60.95 -26.79
CA SER A 407 22.46 62.18 -26.01
C SER A 407 23.82 62.87 -25.84
N LYS A 408 24.89 62.10 -25.60
CA LYS A 408 26.26 62.60 -25.52
C LYS A 408 26.71 63.23 -26.84
N GLU A 409 26.49 62.54 -27.95
CA GLU A 409 26.82 63.05 -29.28
C GLU A 409 26.07 64.36 -29.59
N THR A 410 24.78 64.41 -29.25
CA THR A 410 23.94 65.60 -29.43
C THR A 410 24.44 66.78 -28.58
N ALA A 411 24.81 66.54 -27.32
CA ALA A 411 25.38 67.56 -26.45
C ALA A 411 26.72 68.10 -27.00
N LEU A 412 27.62 67.23 -27.44
CA LEU A 412 28.89 67.63 -28.07
C LEU A 412 28.66 68.47 -29.34
N GLY A 413 27.75 68.05 -30.22
CA GLY A 413 27.39 68.82 -31.40
C GLY A 413 26.76 70.18 -31.08
N ALA A 414 26.02 70.29 -29.96
CA ALA A 414 25.49 71.57 -29.49
C ALA A 414 26.60 72.52 -28.99
N VAL A 415 27.62 71.99 -28.29
CA VAL A 415 28.80 72.78 -27.88
C VAL A 415 29.50 73.40 -29.10
N GLU A 416 29.70 72.62 -30.18
CA GLU A 416 30.32 73.13 -31.41
C GLU A 416 29.50 74.25 -32.06
N ARG A 417 28.17 74.10 -32.12
CA ARG A 417 27.27 75.13 -32.67
C ARG A 417 27.30 76.41 -31.84
N VAL A 418 27.30 76.30 -30.51
CA VAL A 418 27.42 77.45 -29.60
C VAL A 418 28.77 78.14 -29.79
N ALA A 419 29.87 77.39 -29.92
CA ALA A 419 31.20 77.95 -30.18
C ALA A 419 31.25 78.70 -31.53
N SER A 420 30.59 78.18 -32.56
CA SER A 420 30.47 78.88 -33.85
C SER A 420 29.65 80.17 -33.73
N ALA A 421 28.51 80.12 -33.03
CA ALA A 421 27.66 81.29 -32.80
C ALA A 421 28.39 82.37 -31.97
N ASP A 422 29.15 81.96 -30.96
CA ASP A 422 29.97 82.86 -30.11
C ASP A 422 31.03 83.58 -30.94
N SER A 423 31.72 82.85 -31.83
CA SER A 423 32.67 83.43 -32.78
C SER A 423 32.01 84.45 -33.73
N GLN A 424 30.80 84.16 -34.23
CA GLN A 424 30.05 85.08 -35.09
C GLN A 424 29.59 86.33 -34.35
N ALA A 425 29.09 86.18 -33.12
CA ALA A 425 28.69 87.30 -32.26
C ALA A 425 29.90 88.21 -31.93
N LYS A 426 31.07 87.62 -31.65
CA LYS A 426 32.30 88.37 -31.44
C LYS A 426 32.71 89.17 -32.68
N ARG A 427 32.65 88.55 -33.87
CA ARG A 427 32.94 89.25 -35.13
C ARG A 427 31.96 90.40 -35.40
N LEU A 428 30.69 90.25 -35.01
CA LEU A 428 29.69 91.32 -35.11
C LEU A 428 30.03 92.49 -34.17
N SER A 429 30.43 92.19 -32.93
CA SER A 429 30.89 93.20 -31.97
C SER A 429 32.14 93.94 -32.47
N ASP A 430 33.12 93.22 -33.01
CA ASP A 430 34.34 93.82 -33.59
C ASP A 430 33.99 94.75 -34.77
N ALA A 431 33.07 94.31 -35.64
CA ALA A 431 32.61 95.10 -36.78
C ALA A 431 31.86 96.37 -36.35
N ALA A 432 30.98 96.26 -35.35
CA ALA A 432 30.26 97.41 -34.78
C ALA A 432 31.23 98.41 -34.14
N GLN A 433 32.27 97.94 -33.42
CA GLN A 433 33.29 98.82 -32.86
C GLN A 433 34.13 99.52 -33.93
N ALA A 434 34.50 98.83 -35.01
CA ALA A 434 35.15 99.45 -36.17
C ALA A 434 34.26 100.51 -36.83
N MET A 435 32.96 100.22 -37.00
CA MET A 435 31.99 101.18 -37.51
C MET A 435 31.84 102.40 -36.60
N SER A 436 31.91 102.21 -35.28
CA SER A 436 31.88 103.32 -34.31
C SER A 436 33.05 104.28 -34.53
N GLY A 437 34.25 103.75 -34.82
CA GLY A 437 35.42 104.56 -35.16
C GLY A 437 35.24 105.35 -36.45
N ILE A 438 34.65 104.74 -37.48
CA ILE A 438 34.33 105.41 -38.75
C ILE A 438 33.28 106.51 -38.55
N ALA A 439 32.21 106.22 -37.79
CA ALA A 439 31.18 107.19 -37.48
C ALA A 439 31.76 108.40 -36.73
N GLN A 440 32.61 108.17 -35.73
CA GLN A 440 33.30 109.25 -35.01
C GLN A 440 34.15 110.11 -35.95
N MET A 441 34.93 109.49 -36.84
CA MET A 441 35.75 110.20 -37.83
C MET A 441 34.91 111.05 -38.78
N ILE A 442 33.77 110.54 -39.26
CA ILE A 442 32.83 111.32 -40.10
C ILE A 442 32.26 112.49 -39.28
N GLY A 443 31.93 112.25 -38.00
CA GLY A 443 31.45 113.29 -37.09
C GLY A 443 32.46 114.43 -36.94
N ASP A 444 33.74 114.09 -36.77
CA ASP A 444 34.82 115.08 -36.68
C ASP A 444 35.00 115.87 -37.99
N ILE A 445 34.93 115.18 -39.15
CA ILE A 445 35.00 115.81 -40.49
C ILE A 445 33.82 116.76 -40.70
N THR A 446 32.59 116.34 -40.40
CA THR A 446 31.40 117.20 -40.54
C THR A 446 31.49 118.41 -39.61
N GLY A 447 32.04 118.24 -38.41
CA GLY A 447 32.38 119.34 -37.50
C GLY A 447 33.36 120.34 -38.11
N GLN A 448 34.45 119.87 -38.72
CA GLN A 448 35.42 120.72 -39.42
C GLN A 448 34.80 121.43 -40.64
N ILE A 449 34.00 120.73 -41.45
CA ILE A 449 33.29 121.32 -42.60
C ILE A 449 32.33 122.43 -42.13
N ASN A 450 31.60 122.20 -41.03
CA ASN A 450 30.71 123.21 -40.46
C ASN A 450 31.49 124.46 -39.97
N LEU A 451 32.67 124.29 -39.37
CA LEU A 451 33.55 125.40 -38.98
C LEU A 451 34.13 126.15 -40.19
N LEU A 452 34.54 125.44 -41.25
CA LEU A 452 35.00 126.05 -42.50
C LEU A 452 33.88 126.83 -43.19
N ALA A 453 32.67 126.26 -43.24
CA ALA A 453 31.49 126.92 -43.78
C ALA A 453 31.10 128.16 -42.95
N LEU A 454 31.24 128.11 -41.62
CA LEU A 454 31.06 129.26 -40.75
C LEU A 454 32.08 130.37 -41.05
N ASN A 455 33.36 130.02 -41.17
CA ASN A 455 34.42 130.98 -41.53
C ASN A 455 34.16 131.60 -42.90
N ALA A 456 33.77 130.79 -43.89
CA ALA A 456 33.39 131.27 -45.22
C ALA A 456 32.16 132.18 -45.19
N THR A 457 31.19 131.90 -44.32
CA THR A 457 30.01 132.77 -44.11
C THR A 457 30.42 134.13 -43.54
N ILE A 458 31.34 134.15 -42.57
CA ILE A 458 31.88 135.38 -41.96
C ILE A 458 32.65 136.21 -43.00
N GLU A 459 33.54 135.58 -43.77
CA GLU A 459 34.33 136.28 -44.79
C GLU A 459 33.45 136.79 -45.94
N SER A 460 32.42 136.03 -46.33
CA SER A 460 31.41 136.46 -47.30
C SER A 460 30.62 137.68 -46.81
N ALA A 461 30.29 137.75 -45.52
CA ALA A 461 29.65 138.92 -44.92
C ALA A 461 30.58 140.15 -44.89
N ARG A 462 31.89 139.93 -44.74
CA ARG A 462 32.92 140.96 -44.72
C ARG A 462 33.18 141.58 -46.09
N ALA A 463 32.99 140.80 -47.17
CA ALA A 463 33.17 141.23 -48.56
C ALA A 463 32.01 142.07 -49.15
N GLY A 464 30.94 142.33 -48.40
CA GLY A 464 29.82 143.19 -48.84
C GLY A 464 29.04 142.65 -50.05
N GLU A 465 28.68 143.51 -51.01
CA GLU A 465 27.89 143.10 -52.18
C GLU A 465 28.60 142.06 -53.08
N ALA A 466 29.94 142.06 -53.12
CA ALA A 466 30.72 141.09 -53.90
C ALA A 466 30.69 139.66 -53.32
N GLY A 467 30.33 139.50 -52.03
CA GLY A 467 30.30 138.22 -51.31
C GLY A 467 28.95 137.50 -51.32
N ARG A 468 27.88 138.08 -51.88
CA ARG A 468 26.51 137.55 -51.80
C ARG A 468 26.35 136.11 -52.32
N GLY A 469 26.96 135.80 -53.46
CA GLY A 469 26.91 134.44 -54.04
C GLY A 469 27.67 133.41 -53.19
N PHE A 470 28.80 133.80 -52.60
CA PHE A 470 29.57 132.96 -51.69
C PHE A 470 28.85 132.72 -50.35
N ALA A 471 28.11 133.70 -49.84
CA ALA A 471 27.32 133.55 -48.62
C ALA A 471 26.23 132.46 -48.74
N VAL A 472 25.58 132.34 -49.90
CA VAL A 472 24.58 131.30 -50.16
C VAL A 472 25.23 129.92 -50.16
N VAL A 473 26.35 129.76 -50.87
CA VAL A 473 27.11 128.49 -50.90
C VAL A 473 27.62 128.11 -49.51
N ALA A 474 28.15 129.06 -48.75
CA ALA A 474 28.63 128.81 -47.39
C ALA A 474 27.50 128.39 -46.45
N SER A 475 26.31 129.01 -46.55
CA SER A 475 25.13 128.59 -45.79
C SER A 475 24.64 127.20 -46.19
N GLU A 476 24.69 126.85 -47.47
CA GLU A 476 24.28 125.53 -47.96
C GLU A 476 25.24 124.43 -47.47
N VAL A 477 26.55 124.67 -47.56
CA VAL A 477 27.58 123.75 -47.02
C VAL A 477 27.42 123.59 -45.50
N LYS A 478 27.10 124.67 -44.77
CA LYS A 478 26.81 124.62 -43.33
C LYS A 478 25.59 123.76 -43.02
N ASN A 479 24.51 123.90 -43.78
CA ASN A 479 23.30 123.09 -43.62
C ASN A 479 23.56 121.61 -43.91
N LEU A 480 24.27 121.30 -45.00
CA LEU A 480 24.67 119.93 -45.35
C LEU A 480 25.57 119.32 -44.27
N ALA A 481 26.52 120.08 -43.72
CA ALA A 481 27.37 119.62 -42.62
C ALA A 481 26.58 119.30 -41.35
N ASN A 482 25.57 120.11 -41.02
CA ASN A 482 24.67 119.83 -39.89
C ASN A 482 23.78 118.60 -40.13
N GLN A 483 23.24 118.43 -41.34
CA GLN A 483 22.47 117.23 -41.71
C GLN A 483 23.34 115.96 -41.65
N ALA A 484 24.57 116.04 -42.17
CA ALA A 484 25.53 114.96 -42.12
C ALA A 484 25.89 114.59 -40.68
N LYS A 485 26.13 115.60 -39.82
CA LYS A 485 26.37 115.38 -38.38
C LYS A 485 25.19 114.67 -37.70
N GLN A 486 23.96 115.12 -37.92
CA GLN A 486 22.77 114.48 -37.37
C GLN A 486 22.62 113.01 -37.84
N ALA A 487 22.90 112.74 -39.11
CA ALA A 487 22.90 111.38 -39.65
C ALA A 487 23.99 110.52 -38.99
N THR A 488 25.19 111.07 -38.78
CA THR A 488 26.29 110.40 -38.09
C THR A 488 25.98 110.11 -36.62
N ASP A 489 25.37 111.06 -35.89
CA ASP A 489 24.95 110.86 -34.50
C ASP A 489 23.91 109.73 -34.39
N LYS A 490 22.98 109.65 -35.36
CA LYS A 490 22.02 108.56 -35.46
C LYS A 490 22.71 107.22 -35.74
N ILE A 491 23.67 107.18 -36.68
CA ILE A 491 24.49 105.98 -36.94
C ILE A 491 25.23 105.52 -35.68
N GLY A 492 25.79 106.45 -34.90
CA GLY A 492 26.44 106.15 -33.62
C GLY A 492 25.50 105.49 -32.62
N THR A 493 24.24 105.98 -32.54
CA THR A 493 23.21 105.39 -31.67
C THR A 493 22.81 103.97 -32.10
N GLU A 494 22.66 103.72 -33.41
CA GLU A 494 22.37 102.39 -33.96
C GLU A 494 23.53 101.42 -33.70
N ILE A 495 24.79 101.86 -33.86
CA ILE A 495 25.99 101.06 -33.57
C ILE A 495 26.06 100.72 -32.07
N GLY A 496 25.76 101.67 -31.19
CA GLY A 496 25.69 101.42 -29.74
C GLY A 496 24.64 100.36 -29.40
N SER A 497 23.48 100.43 -30.04
CA SER A 497 22.41 99.42 -29.88
C SER A 497 22.86 98.03 -30.38
N LEU A 498 23.54 97.96 -31.53
CA LEU A 498 24.10 96.71 -32.07
C LEU A 498 25.15 96.09 -31.14
N ASN A 499 26.00 96.90 -30.52
CA ASN A 499 26.96 96.43 -29.52
C ASN A 499 26.26 95.89 -28.27
N GLY A 500 25.21 96.56 -27.79
CA GLY A 500 24.38 96.07 -26.68
C GLY A 500 23.77 94.70 -26.98
N ILE A 501 23.11 94.57 -28.14
CA ILE A 501 22.52 93.29 -28.59
C ILE A 501 23.60 92.21 -28.73
N SER A 502 24.76 92.54 -29.28
CA SER A 502 25.86 91.57 -29.44
C SER A 502 26.38 91.08 -28.08
N SER A 503 26.48 91.98 -27.09
CA SER A 503 26.84 91.62 -25.72
C SER A 503 25.80 90.70 -25.06
N ASP A 504 24.51 91.00 -25.23
CA ASP A 504 23.42 90.16 -24.71
C ASP A 504 23.44 88.76 -25.33
N VAL A 505 23.70 88.66 -26.65
CA VAL A 505 23.84 87.38 -27.36
C VAL A 505 25.03 86.58 -26.81
N VAL A 506 26.19 87.20 -26.59
CA VAL A 506 27.35 86.52 -25.99
C VAL A 506 27.03 86.01 -24.58
N GLY A 507 26.33 86.80 -23.76
CA GLY A 507 25.87 86.38 -22.43
C GLY A 507 24.96 85.14 -22.49
N ALA A 508 23.94 85.18 -23.35
CA ALA A 508 23.01 84.08 -23.55
C ALA A 508 23.72 82.81 -24.07
N LEU A 509 24.67 82.94 -24.99
CA LEU A 509 25.48 81.81 -25.46
C LEU A 509 26.35 81.21 -24.35
N GLY A 510 26.85 82.03 -23.43
CA GLY A 510 27.56 81.58 -22.24
C GLY A 510 26.68 80.73 -21.31
N GLU A 511 25.45 81.16 -21.05
CA GLU A 511 24.48 80.40 -20.26
C GLU A 511 24.08 79.07 -20.95
N ILE A 512 23.83 79.11 -22.26
CA ILE A 512 23.53 77.89 -23.05
C ILE A 512 24.70 76.92 -23.01
N LYS A 513 25.94 77.41 -23.15
CA LYS A 513 27.14 76.58 -23.06
C LYS A 513 27.21 75.85 -21.72
N LYS A 514 26.96 76.56 -20.61
CA LYS A 514 26.95 75.97 -19.27
C LYS A 514 25.85 74.92 -19.12
N ALA A 515 24.63 75.21 -19.57
CA ALA A 515 23.54 74.25 -19.52
C ALA A 515 23.84 72.96 -20.32
N ILE A 516 24.50 73.07 -21.48
CA ILE A 516 24.93 71.89 -22.27
C ILE A 516 26.03 71.09 -21.54
N GLN A 517 26.94 71.77 -20.83
CA GLN A 517 27.95 71.09 -20.00
C GLN A 517 27.31 70.28 -18.87
N ASP A 518 26.33 70.85 -18.17
CA ASP A 518 25.57 70.16 -17.13
C ASP A 518 24.85 68.92 -17.72
N VAL A 519 24.22 69.05 -18.89
CA VAL A 519 23.61 67.92 -19.62
C VAL A 519 24.64 66.82 -19.92
N SER A 520 25.84 67.17 -20.39
CA SER A 520 26.92 66.22 -20.68
C SER A 520 27.38 65.47 -19.41
N GLU A 521 27.41 66.15 -18.27
CA GLU A 521 27.74 65.55 -16.98
C GLU A 521 26.64 64.56 -16.53
N TYR A 522 25.37 64.95 -16.61
CA TYR A 522 24.25 64.04 -16.32
C TYR A 522 24.22 62.84 -17.24
N VAL A 523 24.56 63.02 -18.52
CA VAL A 523 24.67 61.92 -19.48
C VAL A 523 25.75 60.93 -19.06
N THR A 524 26.90 61.43 -18.63
CA THR A 524 28.02 60.59 -18.18
C THR A 524 27.67 59.83 -16.89
N SER A 525 27.03 60.52 -15.93
CA SER A 525 26.60 59.89 -14.67
C SER A 525 25.53 58.81 -14.89
N THR A 526 24.56 59.07 -15.77
CA THR A 526 23.50 58.10 -16.11
C THR A 526 24.09 56.89 -16.83
N ALA A 527 25.03 57.09 -17.76
CA ALA A 527 25.70 55.99 -18.46
C ALA A 527 26.44 55.06 -17.48
N ALA A 528 27.15 55.63 -16.49
CA ALA A 528 27.82 54.83 -15.46
C ALA A 528 26.83 54.00 -14.61
N ALA A 529 25.71 54.60 -14.20
CA ALA A 529 24.67 53.88 -13.46
C ALA A 529 24.02 52.75 -14.28
N VAL A 530 23.86 52.95 -15.59
CA VAL A 530 23.32 51.95 -16.52
C VAL A 530 24.27 50.77 -16.70
N GLU A 531 25.59 51.00 -16.76
CA GLU A 531 26.60 49.91 -16.77
C GLU A 531 26.55 49.08 -15.49
N GLU A 532 26.39 49.72 -14.33
CA GLU A 532 26.22 49.02 -13.05
C GLU A 532 24.93 48.19 -13.02
N GLN A 533 23.81 48.77 -13.46
CA GLN A 533 22.53 48.05 -13.58
C GLN A 533 22.60 46.85 -14.53
N SER A 534 23.33 46.96 -15.64
CA SER A 534 23.57 45.85 -16.57
C SER A 534 24.23 44.66 -15.87
N THR A 535 25.24 44.94 -15.05
CA THR A 535 25.97 43.92 -14.28
C THR A 535 25.06 43.22 -13.29
N VAL A 536 24.31 43.99 -12.47
CA VAL A 536 23.36 43.44 -11.48
C VAL A 536 22.28 42.59 -12.15
N THR A 537 21.78 43.04 -13.30
CA THR A 537 20.71 42.34 -14.02
C THR A 537 21.19 41.01 -14.60
N CYS A 538 22.40 40.97 -15.17
CA CYS A 538 23.04 39.73 -15.64
C CYS A 538 23.28 38.75 -14.48
N GLU A 539 23.78 39.23 -13.34
CA GLU A 539 23.96 38.40 -12.14
C GLU A 539 22.64 37.86 -11.61
N MET A 540 21.57 38.67 -11.60
CA MET A 540 20.24 38.25 -11.17
C MET A 540 19.71 37.11 -12.06
N SER A 541 19.79 37.25 -13.39
CA SER A 541 19.37 36.19 -14.32
C SER A 541 20.17 34.90 -14.11
N SER A 542 21.50 34.99 -14.02
CA SER A 542 22.38 33.85 -13.76
C SER A 542 22.07 33.16 -12.42
N ASN A 543 21.88 33.94 -11.35
CA ASN A 543 21.53 33.41 -10.03
C ASN A 543 20.16 32.72 -10.03
N MET A 544 19.16 33.25 -10.72
CA MET A 544 17.85 32.62 -10.85
C MET A 544 17.92 31.31 -11.64
N GLN A 545 18.68 31.26 -12.73
CA GLN A 545 18.89 30.02 -13.50
C GLN A 545 19.56 28.94 -12.65
N ARG A 546 20.61 29.30 -11.90
CA ARG A 546 21.28 28.37 -10.97
C ARG A 546 20.34 27.90 -9.87
N ALA A 547 19.59 28.80 -9.25
CA ALA A 547 18.66 28.46 -8.19
C ALA A 547 17.51 27.55 -8.69
N ALA A 548 17.02 27.77 -9.91
CA ALA A 548 16.03 26.90 -10.56
C ALA A 548 16.60 25.50 -10.86
N ALA A 549 17.86 25.41 -11.30
CA ALA A 549 18.54 24.15 -11.52
C ALA A 549 18.74 23.38 -10.20
N GLU A 550 19.15 24.06 -9.12
CA GLU A 550 19.27 23.47 -7.78
C GLU A 550 17.92 22.99 -7.24
N ALA A 551 16.85 23.78 -7.38
CA ALA A 551 15.51 23.39 -6.99
C ALA A 551 15.04 22.12 -7.74
N THR A 552 15.38 22.00 -9.02
CA THR A 552 15.10 20.81 -9.84
C THR A 552 15.89 19.60 -9.34
N ALA A 553 17.17 19.77 -9.02
CA ALA A 553 18.02 18.71 -8.48
C ALA A 553 17.52 18.21 -7.11
N ILE A 554 17.07 19.11 -6.23
CA ILE A 554 16.48 18.77 -4.93
C ILE A 554 15.18 17.97 -5.13
N ALA A 555 14.31 18.40 -6.04
CA ALA A 555 13.06 17.68 -6.34
C ALA A 555 13.31 16.27 -6.91
N ALA A 556 14.31 16.13 -7.79
CA ALA A 556 14.71 14.83 -8.34
C ALA A 556 15.35 13.92 -7.28
N GLY A 557 16.15 14.49 -6.36
CA GLY A 557 16.77 13.76 -5.25
C GLY A 557 15.78 13.29 -4.20
N ALA A 558 14.70 14.04 -3.95
CA ALA A 558 13.63 13.67 -3.02
C ALA A 558 12.68 12.57 -3.56
N SER A 559 12.81 12.20 -4.84
CA SER A 559 12.01 11.15 -5.50
C SER A 559 12.72 9.79 -5.54
N ARG A 560 13.94 9.68 -4.98
CA ARG A 560 14.65 8.42 -4.72
C ARG A 560 14.62 8.12 -3.23
#